data_AF-A0A1B6AKE3-F1
#
_entry.id   AF-A0A1B6AKE3-F1
#
_cell.length_a   1.000
_cell.length_b   1.000
_cell.length_c   1.000
_cell.angle_alpha   90.00
_cell.angle_beta   90.00
_cell.angle_gamma   90.00
#
_symmetry.space_group_name_H-M   'P 1'
#
loop_
_entity.id
_entity.type
_entity.pdbx_description
1 polymer ?
#
loop_
_entity_poly.entity_id
_entity_poly.type
_entity_poly.pdbx_seq_one_letter_code
_entity_poly.pdbx_strand_id
1 'polypeptide(L)'
;MSASSPLPRRPRSARKASLAAATGLALAALLTPPATAQPTAAQPATTQPAAGHAAGARAVGVQAEPLTPGKPYYLLASSKENRGVTFEPYADRDYALLTNTANTNGTAVVFEKQDDGYVIRSTRSNWSGHHVWCATGSGIRLDKEGGCATHWQLFPTYAGYLLKAATGDAYLSNPAGRGKQWLRTVSSALPGSRELTAFKPIAAE
;
A
#
# COMPACT_ATOMS: atom_id res chain seq x y z
N MET A 1 -50.22 8.95 35.96
CA MET A 1 -51.11 9.40 34.87
C MET A 1 -50.61 10.75 34.37
N SER A 2 -50.77 11.02 33.08
CA SER A 2 -50.32 12.20 32.30
C SER A 2 -48.89 12.16 31.77
N ALA A 3 -48.59 12.51 30.51
CA ALA A 3 -49.27 12.40 29.23
C ALA A 3 -48.18 12.72 28.19
N SER A 4 -47.75 11.74 27.40
CA SER A 4 -46.75 11.93 26.34
C SER A 4 -47.35 12.75 25.20
N SER A 5 -46.73 13.88 24.87
CA SER A 5 -47.07 14.64 23.66
C SER A 5 -46.30 14.09 22.46
N PRO A 6 -46.96 13.72 21.34
CA PRO A 6 -46.27 13.29 20.14
C PRO A 6 -45.78 14.50 19.31
N LEU A 7 -44.52 14.43 18.87
CA LEU A 7 -43.92 15.42 17.98
C LEU A 7 -44.45 15.29 16.53
N PRO A 8 -44.62 16.41 15.80
CA PRO A 8 -45.18 16.40 14.45
C PRO A 8 -44.20 15.82 13.41
N ARG A 9 -44.71 14.89 12.59
CA ARG A 9 -44.02 14.32 11.43
C ARG A 9 -43.86 15.38 10.33
N ARG A 10 -42.62 15.59 9.86
CA ARG A 10 -42.35 16.45 8.69
C ARG A 10 -42.72 15.74 7.38
N PRO A 11 -43.29 16.46 6.39
CA PRO A 11 -43.65 15.88 5.10
C PRO A 11 -42.41 15.58 4.24
N ARG A 12 -42.46 14.42 3.58
CA ARG A 12 -41.52 13.98 2.54
C ARG A 12 -41.60 14.92 1.33
N SER A 13 -40.52 15.62 1.04
CA SER A 13 -40.36 16.36 -0.22
C SER A 13 -39.92 15.41 -1.33
N ALA A 14 -40.88 15.00 -2.16
CA ALA A 14 -40.61 14.33 -3.43
C ALA A 14 -40.17 15.41 -4.44
N ARG A 15 -38.87 15.46 -4.77
CA ARG A 15 -38.41 16.22 -5.94
C ARG A 15 -38.09 15.27 -7.08
N LYS A 16 -38.89 15.46 -8.11
CA LYS A 16 -38.86 14.81 -9.42
C LYS A 16 -37.59 15.22 -10.18
N ALA A 17 -37.06 14.22 -10.90
CA ALA A 17 -36.45 14.24 -12.22
C ALA A 17 -35.80 15.53 -12.75
N SER A 18 -34.57 15.39 -13.25
CA SER A 18 -34.22 15.86 -14.60
C SER A 18 -33.06 15.03 -15.13
N LEU A 19 -33.39 14.21 -16.13
CA LEU A 19 -32.47 13.50 -17.01
C LEU A 19 -31.86 14.54 -17.95
N ALA A 20 -30.54 14.69 -17.95
CA ALA A 20 -29.83 15.41 -19.01
C ALA A 20 -28.72 14.51 -19.53
N ALA A 21 -29.03 13.78 -20.60
CA ALA A 21 -28.05 13.10 -21.41
C ALA A 21 -27.31 14.15 -22.26
N ALA A 22 -26.07 14.45 -21.88
CA ALA A 22 -25.15 15.22 -22.72
C ALA A 22 -24.22 14.23 -23.42
N THR A 23 -24.60 13.88 -24.65
CA THR A 23 -23.79 13.10 -25.58
C THR A 23 -22.65 13.98 -26.10
N GLY A 24 -21.51 13.96 -25.42
CA GLY A 24 -20.29 14.59 -25.90
C GLY A 24 -19.47 13.58 -26.71
N LEU A 25 -19.59 13.64 -28.04
CA LEU A 25 -18.64 13.01 -28.96
C LEU A 25 -17.29 13.76 -28.84
N ALA A 26 -16.32 13.18 -28.15
CA ALA A 26 -14.93 13.65 -28.21
C ALA A 26 -14.17 12.75 -29.18
N LEU A 27 -14.04 13.21 -30.43
CA LEU A 27 -13.04 12.71 -31.38
C LEU A 27 -11.67 13.19 -30.88
N ALA A 28 -10.91 12.32 -30.21
CA ALA A 28 -9.49 12.55 -29.94
C ALA A 28 -8.67 11.69 -30.91
N ALA A 29 -7.98 12.38 -31.81
CA ALA A 29 -7.12 11.82 -32.83
C ALA A 29 -6.02 10.93 -32.23
N LEU A 30 -5.87 9.74 -32.81
CA LEU A 30 -4.74 8.85 -32.62
C LEU A 30 -3.50 9.50 -33.27
N LEU A 31 -2.69 10.19 -32.47
CA LEU A 31 -1.31 10.48 -32.83
C LEU A 31 -0.44 9.34 -32.28
N THR A 32 -0.19 8.36 -33.14
CA THR A 32 0.89 7.39 -32.95
C THR A 32 2.23 8.13 -33.04
N PRO A 33 3.09 8.10 -32.01
CA PRO A 33 4.46 8.58 -32.17
C PRO A 33 5.23 7.64 -33.13
N PRO A 34 6.10 8.18 -33.99
CA PRO A 34 6.98 7.36 -34.80
C PRO A 34 7.95 6.58 -33.91
N ALA A 35 8.08 5.28 -34.18
CA ALA A 35 9.04 4.41 -33.55
C ALA A 35 10.47 4.89 -33.88
N THR A 36 11.12 5.56 -32.94
CA THR A 36 12.57 5.75 -32.97
C THR A 36 13.24 4.41 -32.74
N ALA A 37 13.81 3.87 -33.81
CA ALA A 37 14.73 2.74 -33.78
C ALA A 37 15.88 3.04 -32.81
N GLN A 38 16.03 2.18 -31.81
CA GLN A 38 17.17 2.20 -30.90
C GLN A 38 18.37 1.58 -31.62
N PRO A 39 19.56 2.20 -31.60
CA PRO A 39 20.77 1.56 -32.10
C PRO A 39 21.16 0.40 -31.18
N THR A 40 21.14 -0.81 -31.73
CA THR A 40 21.68 -2.02 -31.12
C THR A 40 23.20 -1.91 -31.05
N ALA A 41 23.73 -1.41 -29.94
CA ALA A 41 25.14 -1.59 -29.61
C ALA A 41 25.34 -3.05 -29.17
N ALA A 42 26.03 -3.82 -30.00
CA ALA A 42 26.48 -5.16 -29.65
C ALA A 42 27.39 -5.11 -28.41
N GLN A 43 26.95 -5.71 -27.31
CA GLN A 43 27.81 -5.96 -26.16
C GLN A 43 28.70 -7.17 -26.46
N PRO A 44 30.02 -7.10 -26.18
CA PRO A 44 30.89 -8.26 -26.24
C PRO A 44 30.48 -9.28 -25.18
N ALA A 45 30.39 -10.54 -25.59
CA ALA A 45 30.15 -11.67 -24.71
C ALA A 45 31.33 -11.85 -23.75
N THR A 46 31.19 -11.38 -22.51
CA THR A 46 32.05 -11.81 -21.41
C THR A 46 31.49 -13.11 -20.86
N THR A 47 32.13 -14.21 -21.22
CA THR A 47 31.96 -15.53 -20.61
C THR A 47 32.28 -15.44 -19.12
N GLN A 48 31.25 -15.30 -18.29
CA GLN A 48 31.40 -15.35 -16.84
C GLN A 48 31.44 -16.83 -16.41
N PRO A 49 32.51 -17.30 -15.76
CA PRO A 49 32.61 -18.69 -15.34
C PRO A 49 31.50 -19.01 -14.33
N ALA A 50 30.87 -20.17 -14.53
CA ALA A 50 29.85 -20.73 -13.65
C ALA A 50 30.43 -20.90 -12.24
N ALA A 51 30.20 -19.89 -11.38
CA ALA A 51 30.38 -20.04 -9.95
C ALA A 51 29.39 -21.10 -9.48
N GLY A 52 29.93 -22.25 -9.07
CA GLY A 52 29.18 -23.32 -8.46
C GLY A 52 28.25 -22.75 -7.38
N HIS A 53 26.99 -23.14 -7.46
CA HIS A 53 26.01 -22.89 -6.43
C HIS A 53 26.45 -23.68 -5.20
N ALA A 54 27.32 -23.09 -4.40
CA ALA A 54 27.54 -23.53 -3.04
C ALA A 54 26.17 -23.43 -2.36
N ALA A 55 25.56 -24.60 -2.12
CA ALA A 55 24.32 -24.74 -1.39
C ALA A 55 24.43 -23.91 -0.11
N GLY A 56 23.72 -22.79 -0.11
CA GLY A 56 23.81 -21.79 0.93
C GLY A 56 23.61 -22.45 2.28
N ALA A 57 24.56 -22.23 3.18
CA ALA A 57 24.34 -22.37 4.60
C ALA A 57 22.99 -21.72 4.90
N ARG A 58 22.00 -22.54 5.29
CA ARG A 58 20.72 -22.04 5.77
C ARG A 58 21.04 -21.24 7.02
N ALA A 59 21.20 -19.93 6.85
CA ALA A 59 21.19 -19.01 7.97
C ALA A 59 19.90 -19.32 8.74
N VAL A 60 20.05 -19.80 9.98
CA VAL A 60 18.95 -20.04 10.91
C VAL A 60 18.39 -18.66 11.21
N GLY A 61 17.47 -18.21 10.34
CA GLY A 61 16.93 -16.86 10.37
C GLY A 61 16.00 -16.69 11.55
N VAL A 62 16.15 -15.57 12.25
CA VAL A 62 15.22 -15.12 13.29
C VAL A 62 13.83 -15.05 12.65
N GLN A 63 12.93 -15.92 13.09
CA GLN A 63 11.55 -15.94 12.63
C GLN A 63 10.91 -14.58 12.94
N ALA A 64 10.12 -14.04 12.01
CA ALA A 64 9.39 -12.80 12.26
C ALA A 64 8.53 -12.94 13.52
N GLU A 65 8.72 -12.04 14.49
CA GLU A 65 7.99 -12.09 15.76
C GLU A 65 6.48 -11.95 15.50
N PRO A 66 5.64 -12.83 16.09
CA PRO A 66 4.20 -12.78 15.89
C PRO A 66 3.62 -11.41 16.24
N LEU A 67 2.80 -10.87 15.34
CA LEU A 67 2.03 -9.66 15.59
C LEU A 67 0.89 -9.96 16.58
N THR A 68 0.68 -9.05 17.53
CA THR A 68 -0.50 -9.05 18.41
C THR A 68 -1.54 -8.08 17.84
N PRO A 69 -2.73 -8.55 17.42
CA PRO A 69 -3.77 -7.66 16.91
C PRO A 69 -4.15 -6.55 17.90
N GLY A 70 -4.46 -5.36 17.39
CA GLY A 70 -4.85 -4.19 18.19
C GLY A 70 -3.70 -3.46 18.88
N LYS A 71 -2.46 -3.96 18.81
CA LYS A 71 -1.28 -3.25 19.29
C LYS A 71 -0.67 -2.35 18.20
N PRO A 72 -0.12 -1.18 18.56
CA PRO A 72 0.56 -0.31 17.61
C PRO A 72 1.99 -0.81 17.31
N TYR A 73 2.37 -0.71 16.04
CA TYR A 73 3.69 -1.08 15.53
C TYR A 73 4.22 -0.04 14.55
N TYR A 74 5.52 0.19 14.55
CA TYR A 74 6.21 0.82 13.42
C TYR A 74 6.53 -0.22 12.35
N LEU A 75 6.26 0.09 11.09
CA LEU A 75 6.61 -0.77 9.96
C LEU A 75 7.88 -0.30 9.29
N LEU A 76 8.96 -1.07 9.44
CA LEU A 76 10.27 -0.74 8.86
C LEU A 76 10.52 -1.58 7.61
N ALA A 77 10.86 -0.92 6.51
CA ALA A 77 11.27 -1.58 5.27
C ALA A 77 12.71 -2.12 5.41
N SER A 78 12.84 -3.43 5.66
CA SER A 78 14.12 -4.07 5.95
C SER A 78 15.12 -3.97 4.80
N SER A 79 14.64 -3.94 3.55
CA SER A 79 15.48 -3.78 2.34
C SER A 79 15.88 -2.33 2.04
N LYS A 80 15.50 -1.38 2.90
CA LYS A 80 15.70 0.07 2.71
C LYS A 80 16.20 0.73 4.00
N GLU A 81 17.26 0.18 4.58
CA GLU A 81 17.95 0.77 5.75
C GLU A 81 16.99 1.01 6.94
N ASN A 82 16.01 0.11 7.11
CA ASN A 82 14.98 0.18 8.15
C ASN A 82 14.22 1.52 8.18
N ARG A 83 14.00 2.14 7.02
CA ARG A 83 13.13 3.31 6.90
C ARG A 83 11.69 2.93 7.24
N GLY A 84 11.07 3.69 8.13
CA GLY A 84 9.70 3.48 8.56
C GLY A 84 8.68 4.01 7.56
N VAL A 85 7.43 3.57 7.69
CA VAL A 85 6.32 4.10 6.89
C VAL A 85 5.79 5.38 7.53
N THR A 86 5.58 6.41 6.72
CA THR A 86 4.92 7.67 7.10
C THR A 86 3.91 8.06 6.03
N PHE A 87 3.25 9.20 6.21
CA PHE A 87 2.20 9.69 5.34
C PHE A 87 2.44 11.14 4.95
N GLU A 88 2.10 11.47 3.70
CA GLU A 88 2.12 12.84 3.21
C GLU A 88 0.79 13.17 2.50
N PRO A 89 0.21 14.37 2.74
CA PRO A 89 -0.96 14.82 2.01
C PRO A 89 -0.69 14.91 0.51
N TYR A 90 -1.61 14.37 -0.29
CA TYR A 90 -1.67 14.57 -1.73
C TYR A 90 -3.13 14.65 -2.17
N ALA A 91 -3.50 15.79 -2.77
CA ALA A 91 -4.89 16.16 -3.05
C ALA A 91 -5.77 16.10 -1.79
N ASP A 92 -6.77 15.21 -1.74
CA ASP A 92 -7.74 15.08 -0.66
C ASP A 92 -7.50 13.87 0.26
N ARG A 93 -6.30 13.27 0.20
CA ARG A 93 -5.93 12.06 0.93
C ARG A 93 -4.49 12.12 1.41
N ASP A 94 -4.14 11.23 2.33
CA ASP A 94 -2.75 10.98 2.72
C ASP A 94 -2.23 9.74 1.98
N TYR A 95 -1.04 9.81 1.39
CA TYR A 95 -0.40 8.67 0.72
C TYR A 95 0.80 8.18 1.53
N ALA A 96 0.95 6.85 1.59
CA ALA A 96 2.02 6.21 2.35
C ALA A 96 3.35 6.27 1.59
N LEU A 97 4.41 6.56 2.33
CA LEU A 97 5.78 6.61 1.83
C LEU A 97 6.76 6.17 2.92
N LEU A 98 8.01 5.90 2.54
CA LEU A 98 9.08 5.68 3.51
C LEU A 98 9.64 7.02 4.03
N THR A 99 9.94 7.11 5.32
CA THR A 99 10.65 8.24 5.96
C THR A 99 11.93 8.55 5.19
N ASN A 100 12.34 9.81 5.00
CA ASN A 100 13.55 10.10 4.20
C ASN A 100 14.87 9.64 4.83
N THR A 101 14.88 9.44 6.15
CA THR A 101 16.07 9.09 6.93
C THR A 101 16.02 7.62 7.33
N ALA A 102 17.16 6.93 7.21
CA ALA A 102 17.36 5.57 7.69
C ALA A 102 17.07 5.43 9.18
N ASN A 103 16.63 4.24 9.61
CA ASN A 103 16.31 3.92 11.00
C ASN A 103 15.31 4.89 11.69
N THR A 104 14.50 5.61 10.91
CA THR A 104 13.42 6.46 11.43
C THR A 104 12.11 5.70 11.39
N ASN A 105 11.43 5.61 12.53
CA ASN A 105 10.26 4.74 12.70
C ASN A 105 9.02 5.17 11.88
N GLY A 106 8.86 6.46 11.60
CA GLY A 106 7.70 6.99 10.89
C GLY A 106 6.44 7.04 11.76
N THR A 107 5.30 6.70 11.17
CA THR A 107 3.99 6.69 11.83
C THR A 107 3.62 5.26 12.22
N ALA A 108 3.23 5.05 13.48
CA ALA A 108 2.77 3.75 13.94
C ALA A 108 1.45 3.35 13.28
N VAL A 109 1.24 2.05 13.11
CA VAL A 109 0.02 1.45 12.60
C VAL A 109 -0.49 0.36 13.53
N VAL A 110 -1.79 0.10 13.48
CA VAL A 110 -2.45 -0.98 14.22
C VAL A 110 -2.95 -2.01 13.21
N PHE A 111 -2.66 -3.28 13.49
CA PHE A 111 -3.20 -4.41 12.75
C PHE A 111 -4.48 -4.90 13.44
N GLU A 112 -5.63 -4.65 12.85
CA GLU A 112 -6.92 -5.16 13.33
C GLU A 112 -7.25 -6.45 12.60
N LYS A 113 -7.35 -7.56 13.34
CA LYS A 113 -7.69 -8.87 12.76
C LYS A 113 -9.13 -8.83 12.25
N GLN A 114 -9.33 -9.14 10.97
CA GLN A 114 -10.65 -9.28 10.35
C GLN A 114 -10.61 -10.49 9.41
N ASP A 115 -11.53 -11.45 9.62
CA ASP A 115 -11.58 -12.71 8.89
C ASP A 115 -10.21 -13.43 8.84
N ASP A 116 -9.76 -13.81 7.64
CA ASP A 116 -8.47 -14.45 7.39
C ASP A 116 -7.30 -13.45 7.31
N GLY A 117 -7.57 -12.15 7.25
CA GLY A 117 -6.58 -11.08 7.07
C GLY A 117 -6.54 -10.06 8.20
N TYR A 118 -6.09 -8.86 7.85
CA TYR A 118 -5.99 -7.70 8.73
C TYR A 118 -6.37 -6.42 8.00
N VAL A 119 -7.09 -5.53 8.67
CA VAL A 119 -7.17 -4.12 8.28
C VAL A 119 -6.04 -3.38 8.99
N ILE A 120 -5.28 -2.58 8.24
CA ILE A 120 -4.18 -1.78 8.79
C ILE A 120 -4.67 -0.36 9.00
N ARG A 121 -4.54 0.14 10.23
CA ARG A 121 -4.92 1.50 10.61
C ARG A 121 -3.71 2.33 10.96
N SER A 122 -3.56 3.50 10.34
CA SER A 122 -2.61 4.50 10.78
C SER A 122 -3.06 5.14 12.08
N THR A 123 -2.13 5.39 13.00
CA THR A 123 -2.37 6.15 14.24
C THR A 123 -2.44 7.67 14.01
N ARG A 124 -2.04 8.14 12.83
CA ARG A 124 -2.11 9.56 12.45
C ARG A 124 -2.61 9.74 11.02
N SER A 125 -3.33 10.83 10.79
CA SER A 125 -3.74 11.32 9.47
C SER A 125 -3.96 12.83 9.51
N ASN A 126 -3.77 13.49 8.36
CA ASN A 126 -4.11 14.88 8.14
C ASN A 126 -5.60 15.08 7.81
N TRP A 127 -6.36 14.01 7.57
CA TRP A 127 -7.76 14.05 7.17
C TRP A 127 -8.64 13.30 8.18
N SER A 128 -9.65 13.97 8.73
CA SER A 128 -10.50 13.41 9.78
C SER A 128 -11.21 12.12 9.34
N GLY A 129 -10.97 11.03 10.09
CA GLY A 129 -11.55 9.71 9.83
C GLY A 129 -10.89 8.93 8.69
N HIS A 130 -9.82 9.44 8.08
CA HIS A 130 -9.04 8.74 7.06
C HIS A 130 -7.85 8.03 7.70
N HIS A 131 -8.05 6.84 8.24
CA HIS A 131 -7.00 6.13 8.97
C HIS A 131 -6.80 4.69 8.51
N VAL A 132 -7.65 4.13 7.65
CA VAL A 132 -7.44 2.77 7.12
C VAL A 132 -6.59 2.79 5.86
N TRP A 133 -5.72 1.79 5.68
CA TRP A 133 -4.91 1.65 4.48
C TRP A 133 -5.77 1.15 3.32
N CYS A 134 -5.75 1.90 2.23
CA CYS A 134 -6.41 1.60 0.96
C CYS A 134 -5.35 1.42 -0.14
N ALA A 135 -5.24 0.21 -0.67
CA ALA A 135 -4.47 -0.07 -1.88
C ALA A 135 -5.20 0.46 -3.11
N THR A 136 -4.49 1.21 -3.93
CA THR A 136 -4.97 1.79 -5.19
C THR A 136 -3.97 1.53 -6.30
N GLY A 137 -4.34 1.79 -7.56
CA GLY A 137 -3.40 1.71 -8.70
C GLY A 137 -2.22 2.69 -8.59
N SER A 138 -2.35 3.75 -7.80
CA SER A 138 -1.33 4.80 -7.65
C SER A 138 -0.45 4.63 -6.41
N GLY A 139 -0.82 3.77 -5.46
CA GLY A 139 -0.12 3.60 -4.20
C GLY A 139 -1.01 3.16 -3.06
N ILE A 140 -0.52 3.30 -1.83
CA ILE A 140 -1.33 3.13 -0.62
C ILE A 140 -1.73 4.51 -0.11
N ARG A 141 -3.02 4.72 0.13
CA ARG A 141 -3.54 5.95 0.73
C ARG A 141 -4.32 5.64 2.00
N LEU A 142 -4.52 6.65 2.85
CA LEU A 142 -5.45 6.56 3.97
C LEU A 142 -6.86 6.89 3.52
N ASP A 143 -7.83 6.07 3.90
CA ASP A 143 -9.24 6.27 3.60
C ASP A 143 -10.11 6.07 4.84
N LYS A 144 -11.41 6.31 4.69
CA LYS A 144 -12.41 5.98 5.71
C LYS A 144 -12.68 4.49 5.72
N GLU A 145 -13.01 3.96 6.90
CA GLU A 145 -13.30 2.54 7.09
C GLU A 145 -14.43 2.01 6.19
N GLY A 146 -15.52 2.78 6.06
CA GLY A 146 -16.62 2.44 5.14
C GLY A 146 -16.36 2.79 3.67
N GLY A 147 -15.19 3.30 3.32
CA GLY A 147 -14.81 3.69 1.96
C GLY A 147 -13.96 2.62 1.29
N CYS A 148 -12.70 2.54 1.68
CA CYS A 148 -11.73 1.59 1.15
C CYS A 148 -10.81 1.12 2.28
N ALA A 149 -11.07 -0.07 2.80
CA ALA A 149 -10.20 -0.75 3.75
C ALA A 149 -9.65 -2.00 3.07
N THR A 150 -8.36 -1.98 2.70
CA THR A 150 -7.74 -3.17 2.11
C THR A 150 -7.49 -4.20 3.22
N HIS A 151 -7.96 -5.42 3.00
CA HIS A 151 -7.62 -6.57 3.84
C HIS A 151 -6.26 -7.09 3.42
N TRP A 152 -5.35 -7.26 4.37
CA TRP A 152 -3.98 -7.69 4.16
C TRP A 152 -3.73 -9.07 4.77
N GLN A 153 -3.17 -9.97 3.98
CA GLN A 153 -2.57 -11.21 4.44
C GLN A 153 -1.08 -10.99 4.67
N LEU A 154 -0.56 -11.46 5.81
CA LEU A 154 0.86 -11.37 6.13
C LEU A 154 1.55 -12.71 5.89
N PHE A 155 2.57 -12.70 5.05
CA PHE A 155 3.40 -13.87 4.78
C PHE A 155 4.76 -13.67 5.46
N PRO A 156 5.10 -14.49 6.47
CA PRO A 156 6.37 -14.36 7.16
C PRO A 156 7.54 -14.67 6.23
N THR A 157 8.62 -13.93 6.39
CA THR A 157 9.90 -14.10 5.69
C THR A 157 11.05 -13.96 6.69
N TYR A 158 12.28 -14.16 6.23
CA TYR A 158 13.48 -13.95 7.04
C TYR A 158 13.72 -12.47 7.41
N ALA A 159 13.07 -11.53 6.72
CA ALA A 159 13.28 -10.09 6.89
C ALA A 159 12.05 -9.35 7.45
N GLY A 160 11.04 -10.07 7.93
CA GLY A 160 9.75 -9.51 8.38
C GLY A 160 8.59 -10.12 7.59
N TYR A 161 7.56 -9.33 7.29
CA TYR A 161 6.36 -9.79 6.60
C TYR A 161 6.23 -9.20 5.20
N LEU A 162 5.81 -10.02 4.24
CA LEU A 162 5.22 -9.55 3.00
C LEU A 162 3.73 -9.32 3.22
N LEU A 163 3.24 -8.16 2.80
CA LEU A 163 1.83 -7.80 2.92
C LEU A 163 1.17 -7.98 1.55
N LYS A 164 0.27 -8.95 1.41
CA LYS A 164 -0.52 -9.18 0.20
C LYS A 164 -1.94 -8.68 0.43
N ALA A 165 -2.52 -7.95 -0.53
CA ALA A 165 -3.95 -7.67 -0.50
C ALA A 165 -4.73 -8.98 -0.65
N ALA A 166 -5.76 -9.18 0.19
CA ALA A 166 -6.59 -10.39 0.16
C ALA A 166 -7.38 -10.49 -1.16
N THR A 167 -7.74 -9.35 -1.75
CA THR A 167 -8.37 -9.28 -3.07
C THR A 167 -7.28 -9.14 -4.15
N GLY A 168 -6.98 -10.23 -4.84
CA GLY A 168 -6.03 -10.28 -5.96
C GLY A 168 -4.60 -10.65 -5.56
N ASP A 169 -3.64 -10.38 -6.45
CA ASP A 169 -2.23 -10.75 -6.28
C ASP A 169 -1.30 -9.56 -6.01
N ALA A 170 -1.86 -8.49 -5.43
CA ALA A 170 -1.12 -7.27 -5.18
C ALA A 170 -0.34 -7.36 -3.85
N TYR A 171 0.99 -7.24 -3.91
CA TYR A 171 1.87 -7.14 -2.75
C TYR A 171 2.26 -5.69 -2.50
N LEU A 172 2.31 -5.29 -1.23
CA LEU A 172 2.93 -4.04 -0.82
C LEU A 172 4.41 -4.06 -1.14
N SER A 173 4.88 -3.04 -1.85
CA SER A 173 6.27 -2.90 -2.24
C SER A 173 6.65 -1.43 -2.24
N ASN A 174 7.93 -1.16 -2.07
CA ASN A 174 8.52 0.13 -2.32
C ASN A 174 9.27 0.07 -3.66
N PRO A 175 9.06 1.03 -4.58
CA PRO A 175 9.81 1.08 -5.82
C PRO A 175 11.31 1.33 -5.54
N ALA A 176 12.17 0.74 -6.37
CA ALA A 176 13.61 1.00 -6.34
C ALA A 176 13.92 2.48 -6.63
N GLY A 177 14.93 3.03 -5.96
CA GLY A 177 15.36 4.43 -6.13
C GLY A 177 15.98 5.04 -4.89
N ARG A 178 16.57 6.22 -5.04
CA ARG A 178 17.04 7.07 -3.92
C ARG A 178 16.01 8.16 -3.63
N GLY A 179 15.94 8.60 -2.37
CA GLY A 179 15.09 9.72 -1.95
C GLY A 179 13.67 9.33 -1.51
N LYS A 180 12.69 10.15 -1.90
CA LYS A 180 11.28 10.01 -1.50
C LYS A 180 10.65 8.80 -2.18
N GLN A 181 10.19 7.83 -1.39
CA GLN A 181 9.70 6.54 -1.89
C GLN A 181 8.27 6.29 -1.45
N TRP A 182 7.32 6.56 -2.33
CA TRP A 182 5.91 6.21 -2.14
C TRP A 182 5.71 4.70 -2.20
N LEU A 183 4.94 4.16 -1.26
CA LEU A 183 4.56 2.76 -1.29
C LEU A 183 3.59 2.48 -2.44
N ARG A 184 3.73 1.30 -3.04
CA ARG A 184 2.92 0.84 -4.17
C ARG A 184 2.48 -0.60 -3.96
N THR A 185 1.49 -1.02 -4.75
CA THR A 185 1.21 -2.44 -4.93
C THR A 185 1.84 -2.96 -6.23
N VAL A 186 2.22 -4.23 -6.24
CA VAL A 186 2.74 -4.92 -7.43
C VAL A 186 2.06 -6.28 -7.57
N SER A 187 1.64 -6.65 -8.78
CA SER A 187 0.86 -7.86 -9.06
C SER A 187 1.67 -9.17 -9.05
N SER A 188 3.00 -9.08 -9.07
CA SER A 188 3.86 -10.24 -8.89
C SER A 188 5.26 -9.84 -8.45
N ALA A 189 5.88 -10.72 -7.67
CA ALA A 189 7.29 -10.66 -7.30
C ALA A 189 8.16 -11.22 -8.43
N LEU A 190 8.17 -10.57 -9.60
CA LEU A 190 9.10 -11.02 -10.65
C LEU A 190 10.55 -10.78 -10.17
N PRO A 191 11.38 -11.83 -10.12
CA PRO A 191 12.79 -11.71 -9.73
C PRO A 191 13.48 -10.58 -10.50
N GLY A 192 14.14 -9.67 -9.78
CA GLY A 192 14.95 -8.60 -10.37
C GLY A 192 14.21 -7.33 -10.82
N SER A 193 12.87 -7.30 -10.84
CA SER A 193 12.13 -6.11 -11.34
C SER A 193 11.68 -5.16 -10.22
N ARG A 194 11.28 -5.69 -9.05
CA ARG A 194 10.96 -4.93 -7.82
C ARG A 194 11.19 -5.86 -6.64
N GLU A 195 12.07 -5.48 -5.71
CA GLU A 195 12.18 -6.20 -4.44
C GLU A 195 10.84 -6.07 -3.71
N LEU A 196 10.22 -7.20 -3.41
CA LEU A 196 9.15 -7.17 -2.42
C LEU A 196 9.72 -6.64 -1.11
N THR A 197 9.02 -5.69 -0.51
CA THR A 197 9.47 -5.09 0.73
C THR A 197 8.93 -5.94 1.86
N ALA A 198 9.83 -6.65 2.55
CA ALA A 198 9.51 -7.20 3.84
C ALA A 198 9.47 -6.07 4.87
N PHE A 199 8.39 -6.01 5.64
CA PHE A 199 8.21 -5.04 6.70
C PHE A 199 8.44 -5.72 8.05
N LYS A 200 9.39 -5.19 8.82
CA LYS A 200 9.60 -5.59 10.20
C LYS A 200 8.71 -4.73 11.10
N PRO A 201 7.73 -5.32 11.81
CA PRO A 201 7.01 -4.61 12.85
C PRO A 201 7.89 -4.46 14.09
N ILE A 202 7.90 -3.28 14.68
CA ILE A 202 8.51 -3.02 15.99
C ILE A 202 7.43 -2.39 16.87
N ALA A 203 7.24 -2.91 18.08
CA ALA A 203 6.25 -2.37 19.00
C ALA A 203 6.44 -0.86 19.19
N ALA A 204 5.35 -0.10 19.10
CA ALA A 204 5.37 1.31 19.46
C ALA A 204 5.12 1.43 20.97
N GLU A 205 6.05 2.04 21.68
CA GLU A 205 5.93 2.39 23.10
C GLU A 205 4.91 3.52 23.33
#